data_AF-A0AAU2XL66-F1
#
_entry.id   AF-A0AAU2XL66-F1
#
_cell.length_a   1.000
_cell.length_b   1.000
_cell.length_c   1.000
_cell.angle_alpha   90.00
_cell.angle_beta   90.00
_cell.angle_gamma   90.00
#
_symmetry.space_group_name_H-M   'P 1'
#
loop_
_entity.id
_entity.type
_entity.pdbx_description
1 polymer ?
#
loop_
_entity_poly.entity_id
_entity_poly.type
_entity_poly.pdbx_seq_one_letter_code
_entity_poly.pdbx_strand_id
1 'polypeptide(L)' 'MDDLDARVAGIADRGLEPTSSETYANGVRKVTYHDPDGNEFGFGGAPQ' A
#
# COMPACT_ATOMS: atom_id res chain seq x y z
N MET A 1 -0.39 -5.20 -13.93
CA MET A 1 0.12 -5.30 -12.55
C MET A 1 0.74 -3.95 -12.29
N ASP A 2 0.03 -3.13 -11.52
CA ASP A 2 0.35 -1.71 -11.30
C ASP A 2 1.60 -1.57 -10.41
N ASP A 3 2.34 -0.45 -10.53
CA ASP A 3 3.50 -0.15 -9.66
C ASP A 3 3.16 -0.26 -8.16
N LEU A 4 1.92 0.02 -7.79
CA LEU A 4 1.44 -0.13 -6.42
C LEU A 4 1.40 -1.61 -5.98
N ASP A 5 0.94 -2.51 -6.84
CA ASP A 5 0.81 -3.94 -6.54
C ASP A 5 2.21 -4.57 -6.33
N ALA A 6 3.17 -4.21 -7.18
CA ALA A 6 4.56 -4.64 -7.03
C ALA A 6 5.20 -4.14 -5.72
N ARG A 7 4.89 -2.90 -5.32
CA ARG A 7 5.34 -2.35 -4.03
C ARG A 7 4.69 -3.07 -2.86
N VAL A 8 3.38 -3.31 -2.91
CA VAL A 8 2.64 -4.03 -1.88
C VAL A 8 3.20 -5.43 -1.68
N ALA A 9 3.41 -6.18 -2.76
CA ALA A 9 4.00 -7.51 -2.72
C ALA A 9 5.42 -7.50 -2.13
N GLY A 10 6.26 -6.52 -2.50
CA GLY A 10 7.61 -6.39 -1.97
C GLY A 10 7.66 -6.01 -0.49
N ILE A 11 6.66 -5.29 0.03
CA ILE A 11 6.56 -4.94 1.45
C ILE A 11 6.05 -6.16 2.26
N ALA A 12 5.07 -6.89 1.71
CA ALA A 12 4.56 -8.13 2.31
C ALA A 12 5.65 -9.22 2.42
N ASP A 13 6.51 -9.37 1.41
CA ASP A 13 7.66 -10.28 1.43
C ASP A 13 8.65 -9.97 2.58
N ARG A 14 8.73 -8.70 2.99
CA ARG A 14 9.56 -8.24 4.11
C ARG A 14 8.87 -8.44 5.46
N GLY A 15 7.68 -9.04 5.49
CA GLY A 15 6.90 -9.29 6.70
C GLY A 15 6.04 -8.12 7.17
N LEU A 16 5.84 -7.11 6.33
CA LEU A 16 5.00 -5.94 6.64
C LEU A 16 3.68 -6.07 5.86
N GLU A 17 2.60 -6.37 6.57
CA GLU A 17 1.28 -6.45 5.94
C GLU A 17 0.59 -5.08 5.91
N PRO A 18 -0.16 -4.76 4.84
CA PRO A 18 -0.92 -3.53 4.76
C PRO A 18 -2.04 -3.52 5.80
N THR A 19 -2.10 -2.45 6.58
CA THR A 19 -3.13 -2.26 7.62
C THR A 19 -4.44 -1.77 7.02
N SER A 20 -4.38 -0.96 5.95
CA SER A 20 -5.57 -0.54 5.20
C SER A 20 -5.26 -0.48 3.71
N SER A 21 -6.22 -0.87 2.87
CA SER A 21 -6.18 -0.63 1.44
C SER A 21 -7.51 -0.03 1.00
N GLU A 22 -7.44 1.18 0.46
CA GLU A 22 -8.60 1.95 0.01
C GLU A 22 -8.46 2.20 -1.49
N THR A 23 -9.50 1.87 -2.24
CA THR A 23 -9.62 2.26 -3.65
C THR A 23 -10.69 3.31 -3.76
N TYR A 24 -10.31 4.52 -4.17
CA TYR A 24 -11.21 5.62 -4.37
C TYR A 24 -11.94 5.49 -5.71
N ALA A 25 -13.15 6.05 -5.79
CA ALA A 25 -13.99 5.98 -6.98
C ALA A 25 -13.39 6.66 -8.22
N ASN A 26 -12.41 7.55 -8.03
CA ASN A 26 -11.64 8.18 -9.11
C ASN A 26 -10.50 7.29 -9.63
N GLY A 27 -10.39 6.03 -9.19
CA GLY A 27 -9.36 5.08 -9.58
C GLY A 27 -8.07 5.18 -8.78
N VAL A 28 -7.91 6.19 -7.92
CA VAL A 28 -6.75 6.31 -7.03
C VAL A 28 -6.80 5.17 -6.02
N ARG A 29 -5.66 4.56 -5.75
CA ARG A 29 -5.51 3.54 -4.71
C ARG A 29 -4.58 4.06 -3.63
N LYS A 30 -4.89 3.77 -2.37
CA LYS A 30 -4.06 4.09 -1.22
C LYS A 30 -3.92 2.85 -0.36
N VAL A 31 -2.69 2.56 0.03
CA VAL A 31 -2.38 1.46 0.96
C VAL A 31 -1.58 2.02 2.11
N THR A 32 -2.03 1.76 3.34
CA THR A 32 -1.40 2.22 4.58
C THR A 32 -0.78 1.03 5.30
N TYR A 33 0.42 1.22 5.83
CA TYR A 33 1.19 0.23 6.56
C TYR A 33 1.58 0.79 7.92
N HIS A 34 1.60 -0.09 8.92
CA HIS A 34 2.19 0.17 10.22
C HIS A 34 3.35 -0.80 10.42
N ASP A 35 4.52 -0.24 10.69
CA ASP A 35 5.67 -1.04 11.10
C ASP A 35 5.61 -1.35 12.61
N PRO A 36 6.20 -2.47 13.07
CA PRO A 36 6.24 -2.85 14.48
C PRO A 36 6.82 -1.78 15.44
N ASP A 37 7.60 -0.83 14.94
CA ASP A 37 8.12 0.31 15.71
C ASP A 37 7.06 1.41 15.91
N GLY A 38 5.88 1.26 15.28
CA GLY A 38 4.74 2.18 15.39
C GLY A 38 4.68 3.26 14.31
N ASN A 39 5.57 3.20 13.31
CA ASN A 39 5.61 4.16 12.21
C ASN A 39 4.51 3.87 11.18
N GLU A 40 3.82 4.91 10.69
CA GLU A 40 2.83 4.81 9.62
C GLU A 40 3.42 5.27 8.29
N PHE A 41 3.20 4.49 7.22
CA PHE A 41 3.56 4.87 5.86
C PHE A 41 2.43 4.55 4.87
N GLY A 42 2.20 5.46 3.92
CA GLY A 42 1.18 5.31 2.90
C GLY A 42 1.78 5.26 1.49
N PHE A 43 1.35 4.28 0.70
CA PHE A 43 1.64 4.20 -0.74
C PHE A 43 0.39 4.54 -1.54
N GLY A 44 0.49 5.56 -2.40
CA GLY A 44 -0.54 5.93 -3.35
C GLY A 44 -0.22 5.43 -4.76
N GLY A 45 -1.20 4.81 -5.42
CA GLY A 45 -1.18 4.51 -6.85
C GLY A 45 -2.06 5.51 -7.59
N ALA A 46 -1.52 6.10 -8.66
CA ALA A 46 -2.28 6.94 -9.58
C ALA A 46 -3.41 6.14 -10.25
N PRO A 47 -4.51 6.78 -10.68
CA PRO A 47 -5.55 6.09 -11.42
C PRO A 47 -5.04 5.66 -12.80
N GLN A 48 -5.28 4.41 -13.17
CA GLN A 48 -4.98 3.85 -14.50
C GLN A 48 -6.16 4.02 -15.46
#